data_AF-A0AA43Z9S9-F1
#
_entry.id   AF-A0AA43Z9S9-F1
#
_cell.length_a   1.000
_cell.length_b   1.000
_cell.length_c   1.000
_cell.angle_alpha   90.00
_cell.angle_beta   90.00
_cell.angle_gamma   90.00
#
_symmetry.space_group_name_H-M   'P 1'
#
loop_
_entity.id
_entity.type
_entity.pdbx_description
1 polymer ?
#
loop_
_entity_poly.entity_id
_entity_poly.type
_entity_poly.pdbx_seq_one_letter_code
_entity_poly.pdbx_strand_id
1 'polypeptide(L)'
;MPLPQLLALLNLPAADAPPDASSGGAGYWPAHAQWQRLLADGLFAHPAAQDYWQQRLEEEHRLAGQILPQQDALARLRCLTLSPLAGELGCPPAGERLRRHLQEASETDALLESELLLETRLADVFAAALRLAAWRVVDLSLQHWELLSGDGEQDEVLLERFLPAFDAEGGQWSNPVEDYLAHLAGMLGCGCPEQPSDCSGLARVWAGERADAQAREHLLGAWRQGRRRADARTVAGLMNAVLRRLLGGGEGEAPGDLALSRQLLCESFRFAESCAYLQRTLGRLGMADGAIAEIFAVYRGEYRRARAALGRPLAEDGGA
;
A
#
# COMPACT_ATOMS: atom_id res chain seq x y z
N MET A 1 1.66 -10.43 -11.81
CA MET A 1 1.87 -11.01 -10.47
C MET A 1 0.55 -11.62 -9.99
N PRO A 2 0.52 -12.84 -9.43
CA PRO A 2 -0.69 -13.44 -8.85
C PRO A 2 -1.28 -12.56 -7.74
N LEU A 3 -2.61 -12.44 -7.68
CA LEU A 3 -3.30 -11.63 -6.68
C LEU A 3 -2.87 -11.95 -5.22
N PRO A 4 -2.68 -13.21 -4.80
CA PRO A 4 -2.22 -13.50 -3.43
C PRO A 4 -0.85 -12.88 -3.11
N GLN A 5 0.04 -12.79 -4.09
CA GLN A 5 1.35 -12.14 -3.92
C GLN A 5 1.21 -10.61 -3.86
N LEU A 6 0.29 -10.03 -4.64
CA LEU A 6 -0.05 -8.60 -4.57
C LEU A 6 -0.68 -8.24 -3.22
N LEU A 7 -1.67 -9.01 -2.76
CA LEU A 7 -2.34 -8.79 -1.48
C LEU A 7 -1.38 -8.99 -0.31
N ALA A 8 -0.52 -10.02 -0.34
CA ALA A 8 0.52 -10.20 0.67
C ALA A 8 1.55 -9.06 0.66
N LEU A 9 1.90 -8.55 -0.53
CA LEU A 9 2.79 -7.39 -0.65
C LEU A 9 2.15 -6.10 -0.13
N LEU A 10 0.83 -5.96 -0.16
CA LEU A 10 0.12 -4.77 0.32
C LEU A 10 -0.56 -4.97 1.68
N ASN A 11 -0.41 -6.15 2.25
CA ASN A 11 -1.05 -6.58 3.48
C ASN A 11 -2.58 -6.35 3.48
N LEU A 12 -3.20 -6.62 2.33
CA LEU A 12 -4.67 -6.72 2.23
C LEU A 12 -5.08 -8.15 2.60
N PRO A 13 -6.29 -8.38 3.17
CA PRO A 13 -6.74 -9.70 3.57
C PRO A 13 -6.60 -10.68 2.39
N ALA A 14 -5.88 -11.78 2.61
CA ALA A 14 -5.81 -12.86 1.63
C ALA A 14 -6.97 -13.83 1.94
N ALA A 15 -7.79 -14.15 0.94
CA ALA A 15 -8.81 -15.18 1.11
C ALA A 15 -8.14 -16.53 1.45
N ASP A 16 -8.60 -17.19 2.52
CA ASP A 16 -8.11 -18.52 2.91
C ASP A 16 -8.51 -19.55 1.84
N ALA A 17 -7.49 -20.09 1.17
CA ALA A 17 -7.51 -21.14 0.13
C ALA A 17 -8.20 -20.82 -1.21
N PRO A 18 -7.56 -21.13 -2.36
CA PRO A 18 -8.24 -21.21 -3.64
C PRO A 18 -9.18 -22.45 -3.63
N PRO A 19 -10.44 -22.34 -4.09
CA PRO A 19 -11.31 -23.50 -4.20
C PRO A 19 -10.88 -24.40 -5.36
N ASP A 20 -11.15 -25.70 -5.22
CA ASP A 20 -11.05 -26.69 -6.28
C ASP A 20 -11.75 -26.23 -7.54
N ALA A 21 -11.14 -26.50 -8.70
CA ALA A 21 -11.59 -26.15 -10.04
C ALA A 21 -12.91 -26.83 -10.48
N SER A 22 -13.74 -27.31 -9.56
CA SER A 22 -14.87 -28.21 -9.81
C SER A 22 -16.25 -27.58 -9.64
N SER A 23 -16.40 -26.33 -9.21
CA SER A 23 -17.69 -25.64 -9.28
C SER A 23 -17.89 -25.06 -10.69
N GLY A 24 -18.72 -25.74 -11.48
CA GLY A 24 -18.90 -25.54 -12.90
C GLY A 24 -19.31 -24.12 -13.31
N GLY A 25 -18.39 -23.52 -14.07
CA GLY A 25 -18.53 -22.27 -14.79
C GLY A 25 -17.21 -22.04 -15.51
N ALA A 26 -16.99 -22.72 -16.65
CA ALA A 26 -15.79 -22.48 -17.45
C ALA A 26 -15.76 -20.99 -17.87
N GLY A 27 -14.70 -20.25 -17.52
CA GLY A 27 -14.66 -18.81 -17.80
C GLY A 27 -13.35 -18.07 -17.52
N TYR A 28 -12.21 -18.62 -17.97
CA TYR A 28 -10.97 -17.93 -18.39
C TYR A 28 -10.18 -16.97 -17.47
N TRP A 29 -10.73 -16.42 -16.37
CA TRP A 29 -10.00 -15.44 -15.54
C TRP A 29 -10.07 -15.70 -14.02
N PRO A 30 -9.20 -16.58 -13.47
CA PRO A 30 -9.18 -16.89 -12.04
C PRO A 30 -8.98 -15.68 -11.12
N ALA A 31 -8.24 -14.66 -11.56
CA ALA A 31 -8.00 -13.47 -10.74
C ALA A 31 -9.28 -12.63 -10.56
N HIS A 32 -10.19 -12.62 -11.53
CA HIS A 32 -11.48 -11.94 -11.40
C HIS A 32 -12.30 -12.53 -10.25
N ALA A 33 -12.44 -13.86 -10.20
CA ALA A 33 -13.15 -14.54 -9.13
C ALA A 33 -12.50 -14.32 -7.75
N GLN A 34 -11.16 -14.24 -7.69
CA GLN A 34 -10.45 -13.94 -6.45
C GLN A 34 -10.70 -12.49 -5.97
N TRP A 35 -10.71 -11.51 -6.88
CA TRP A 35 -11.06 -10.12 -6.56
C TRP A 35 -12.53 -9.98 -6.14
N GLN A 36 -13.44 -10.64 -6.84
CA GLN A 36 -14.87 -10.64 -6.47
C GLN A 36 -15.07 -11.20 -5.06
N ARG A 37 -14.40 -12.31 -4.72
CA ARG A 37 -14.43 -12.86 -3.37
C ARG A 37 -13.84 -11.89 -2.35
N LEU A 38 -12.69 -11.29 -2.64
CA LEU A 38 -12.07 -10.31 -1.74
C LEU A 38 -13.02 -9.13 -1.42
N LEU A 39 -13.70 -8.60 -2.43
CA LEU A 39 -14.69 -7.54 -2.24
C LEU A 39 -15.94 -8.02 -1.46
N ALA A 40 -16.37 -9.26 -1.69
CA ALA A 40 -17.49 -9.87 -0.98
C ALA A 40 -17.16 -10.19 0.49
N ASP A 41 -15.90 -10.52 0.80
CA ASP A 41 -15.42 -10.88 2.13
C ASP A 41 -15.18 -9.65 3.04
N GLY A 42 -15.67 -8.47 2.65
CA GLY A 42 -15.62 -7.27 3.47
C GLY A 42 -14.28 -6.54 3.45
N LEU A 43 -13.57 -6.54 2.30
CA LEU A 43 -12.39 -5.70 2.12
C LEU A 43 -12.68 -4.23 2.47
N PHE A 44 -13.89 -3.75 2.15
CA PHE A 44 -14.37 -2.44 2.52
C PHE A 44 -15.62 -2.55 3.39
N ALA A 45 -15.72 -1.72 4.43
CA ALA A 45 -16.92 -1.62 5.24
C ALA A 45 -17.93 -0.63 4.64
N HIS A 46 -17.44 0.45 4.02
CA HIS A 46 -18.27 1.49 3.45
C HIS A 46 -18.83 1.05 2.08
N PRO A 47 -20.17 1.05 1.88
CA PRO A 47 -20.79 0.57 0.64
C PRO A 47 -20.26 1.28 -0.61
N ALA A 48 -20.07 2.61 -0.57
CA ALA A 48 -19.54 3.36 -1.70
C ALA A 48 -18.11 2.94 -2.13
N ALA A 49 -17.27 2.46 -1.19
CA ALA A 49 -15.96 1.92 -1.53
C ALA A 49 -16.07 0.55 -2.20
N GLN A 50 -16.98 -0.30 -1.70
CA GLN A 50 -17.28 -1.59 -2.33
C GLN A 50 -17.82 -1.41 -3.75
N ASP A 51 -18.80 -0.52 -3.93
CA ASP A 51 -19.41 -0.22 -5.23
C ASP A 51 -18.37 0.32 -6.23
N TYR A 52 -17.50 1.24 -5.79
CA TYR A 52 -16.43 1.78 -6.63
C TYR A 52 -15.50 0.67 -7.15
N TRP A 53 -14.98 -0.18 -6.27
CA TRP A 53 -14.05 -1.25 -6.66
C TRP A 53 -14.74 -2.39 -7.43
N GLN A 54 -16.01 -2.68 -7.12
CA GLN A 54 -16.80 -3.62 -7.91
C GLN A 54 -17.00 -3.10 -9.34
N GLN A 55 -17.34 -1.82 -9.52
CA GLN A 55 -17.47 -1.23 -10.84
C GLN A 55 -16.16 -1.36 -11.65
N ARG A 56 -15.01 -1.05 -11.04
CA ARG A 56 -13.71 -1.17 -11.70
C ARG A 56 -13.37 -2.60 -12.09
N LEU A 57 -13.74 -3.57 -11.25
CA LEU A 57 -13.56 -5.00 -11.54
C LEU A 57 -14.41 -5.46 -12.73
N GLU A 58 -15.66 -4.99 -12.84
CA GLU A 58 -16.54 -5.30 -13.97
C GLU A 58 -16.08 -4.61 -15.27
N GLU A 59 -15.52 -3.40 -15.17
CA GLU A 59 -14.91 -2.70 -16.30
C GLU A 59 -13.65 -3.43 -16.81
N GLU A 60 -12.80 -3.91 -15.90
CA GLU A 60 -11.66 -4.78 -16.20
C GLU A 60 -12.12 -6.09 -16.88
N HIS A 61 -13.18 -6.72 -16.36
CA HIS A 61 -13.79 -7.91 -16.96
C HIS A 61 -14.22 -7.67 -18.42
N ARG A 62 -14.89 -6.54 -18.66
CA ARG A 62 -15.32 -6.13 -20.00
C ARG A 62 -14.12 -5.88 -20.92
N LEU A 63 -13.09 -5.20 -20.42
CA LEU A 63 -11.85 -4.94 -21.18
C LEU A 63 -11.16 -6.25 -21.57
N ALA A 64 -11.04 -7.21 -20.66
CA ALA A 64 -10.52 -8.53 -20.98
C ALA A 64 -11.33 -9.20 -22.11
N GLY A 65 -12.67 -9.15 -22.05
CA GLY A 65 -13.53 -9.63 -23.13
C GLY A 65 -13.25 -9.01 -24.51
N GLN A 66 -12.79 -7.76 -24.57
CA GLN A 66 -12.40 -7.07 -25.82
C GLN A 66 -11.01 -7.49 -26.33
N ILE A 67 -10.10 -7.82 -25.41
CA ILE A 67 -8.69 -8.17 -25.70
C ILE A 67 -8.54 -9.62 -26.16
N LEU A 68 -9.28 -10.55 -25.54
CA LEU A 68 -9.19 -11.99 -25.82
C LEU A 68 -9.37 -12.37 -27.30
N PRO A 69 -10.34 -11.83 -28.05
CA PRO A 69 -10.53 -12.19 -29.45
C PRO A 69 -9.45 -11.59 -30.38
N GLN A 70 -8.66 -10.61 -29.92
CA GLN A 70 -7.61 -10.01 -30.74
C GLN A 70 -6.51 -11.04 -30.99
N GLN A 71 -6.10 -11.27 -32.24
CA GLN A 71 -4.99 -12.19 -32.55
C GLN A 71 -3.63 -11.48 -32.53
N ASP A 72 -3.61 -10.17 -32.77
CA ASP A 72 -2.41 -9.35 -32.80
C ASP A 72 -2.03 -8.83 -31.40
N ALA A 73 -0.78 -9.05 -31.01
CA ALA A 73 -0.24 -8.61 -29.72
C ALA A 73 -0.17 -7.08 -29.61
N LEU A 74 0.09 -6.37 -30.72
CA LEU A 74 0.13 -4.91 -30.73
C LEU A 74 -1.28 -4.32 -30.54
N ALA A 75 -2.29 -4.88 -31.22
CA ALA A 75 -3.68 -4.53 -31.01
C ALA A 75 -4.13 -4.74 -29.55
N ARG A 76 -3.74 -5.85 -28.92
CA ARG A 76 -4.00 -6.09 -27.49
C ARG A 76 -3.36 -5.03 -26.61
N LEU A 77 -2.09 -4.70 -26.87
CA LEU A 77 -1.35 -3.71 -26.10
C LEU A 77 -1.93 -2.30 -26.25
N ARG A 78 -2.34 -1.92 -27.47
CA ARG A 78 -3.06 -0.66 -27.72
C ARG A 78 -4.39 -0.61 -26.99
N CYS A 79 -5.15 -1.70 -27.01
CA CYS A 79 -6.43 -1.79 -26.29
C CYS A 79 -6.23 -1.59 -24.77
N LEU A 80 -5.22 -2.23 -24.17
CA LEU A 80 -4.88 -2.04 -22.77
C LEU A 80 -4.47 -0.60 -22.45
N THR A 81 -3.49 -0.07 -23.18
CA THR A 81 -2.85 1.23 -22.87
C THR A 81 -3.72 2.44 -23.16
N LEU A 82 -4.67 2.33 -24.09
CA LEU A 82 -5.63 3.39 -24.41
C LEU A 82 -6.94 3.23 -23.64
N SER A 83 -7.09 2.18 -22.82
CA SER A 83 -8.26 2.02 -21.98
C SER A 83 -8.32 3.12 -20.91
N PRO A 84 -9.51 3.59 -20.51
CA PRO A 84 -9.65 4.50 -19.38
C PRO A 84 -9.03 3.94 -18.09
N LEU A 85 -9.13 2.62 -17.89
CA LEU A 85 -8.60 1.91 -16.72
C LEU A 85 -7.07 2.06 -16.58
N ALA A 86 -6.33 2.14 -17.69
CA ALA A 86 -4.88 2.38 -17.63
C ALA A 86 -4.55 3.75 -16.99
N GLY A 87 -5.35 4.79 -17.27
CA GLY A 87 -5.17 6.11 -16.65
C GLY A 87 -5.70 6.17 -15.22
N GLU A 88 -6.79 5.45 -14.93
CA GLU A 88 -7.47 5.50 -13.65
C GLU A 88 -6.83 4.62 -12.57
N LEU A 89 -6.36 3.42 -12.93
CA LEU A 89 -5.76 2.45 -12.02
C LEU A 89 -4.23 2.38 -12.13
N GLY A 90 -3.69 2.64 -13.33
CA GLY A 90 -2.25 2.57 -13.58
C GLY A 90 -1.45 3.77 -13.05
N CYS A 91 -0.19 3.82 -13.47
CA CYS A 91 0.75 4.91 -13.22
C CYS A 91 0.73 5.89 -14.41
N PRO A 92 0.11 7.08 -14.29
CA PRO A 92 -0.14 7.94 -15.44
C PRO A 92 1.13 8.34 -16.22
N PRO A 93 2.24 8.75 -15.58
CA PRO A 93 3.47 9.09 -16.31
C PRO A 93 4.07 7.91 -17.09
N ALA A 94 4.10 6.72 -16.51
CA ALA A 94 4.60 5.52 -17.19
C ALA A 94 3.70 5.13 -18.37
N GLY A 95 2.38 5.16 -18.17
CA GLY A 95 1.40 4.92 -19.22
C GLY A 95 1.48 5.93 -20.36
N GLU A 96 1.79 7.20 -20.09
CA GLU A 96 2.06 8.20 -21.11
C GLU A 96 3.33 7.91 -21.92
N ARG A 97 4.43 7.54 -21.25
CA ARG A 97 5.68 7.15 -21.93
C ARG A 97 5.43 5.99 -22.89
N LEU A 98 4.72 4.95 -22.44
CA LEU A 98 4.37 3.80 -23.28
C LEU A 98 3.43 4.18 -24.44
N ARG A 99 2.43 5.03 -24.21
CA ARG A 99 1.53 5.50 -25.28
C ARG A 99 2.26 6.28 -26.36
N ARG A 100 3.21 7.15 -26.00
CA ARG A 100 4.05 7.88 -26.98
C ARG A 100 4.89 6.90 -27.78
N HIS A 101 5.55 5.96 -27.11
CA HIS A 101 6.36 4.93 -27.77
C HIS A 101 5.54 4.05 -28.74
N LEU A 102 4.29 3.70 -28.38
CA LEU A 102 3.36 2.94 -29.23
C LEU A 102 2.91 3.68 -30.50
N GLN A 103 2.96 5.01 -30.52
CA GLN A 103 2.63 5.82 -31.70
C GLN A 103 3.79 5.86 -32.71
N GLU A 104 5.02 5.77 -32.22
CA GLU A 104 6.25 5.88 -33.01
C GLU A 104 6.76 4.51 -33.49
N ALA A 105 6.37 3.42 -32.83
CA ALA A 105 6.85 2.08 -33.12
C ALA A 105 6.32 1.53 -34.46
N SER A 106 7.25 1.13 -35.34
CA SER A 106 6.97 0.44 -36.61
C SER A 106 7.11 -1.09 -36.53
N GLU A 107 7.81 -1.62 -35.52
CA GLU A 107 8.12 -3.05 -35.36
C GLU A 107 7.53 -3.60 -34.05
N THR A 108 6.67 -4.62 -34.17
CA THR A 108 5.92 -5.19 -33.04
C THR A 108 6.81 -5.95 -32.06
N ASP A 109 7.81 -6.70 -32.53
CA ASP A 109 8.60 -7.59 -31.68
C ASP A 109 9.56 -6.81 -30.76
N ALA A 110 10.24 -5.79 -31.29
CA ALA A 110 11.11 -4.90 -30.50
C ALA A 110 10.35 -4.15 -29.39
N LEU A 111 9.07 -3.84 -29.63
CA LEU A 111 8.21 -3.18 -28.66
C LEU A 111 7.79 -4.14 -27.52
N LEU A 112 7.46 -5.38 -27.84
CA LEU A 112 7.04 -6.39 -26.87
C LEU A 112 8.17 -6.83 -25.94
N GLU A 113 9.42 -6.70 -26.39
CA GLU A 113 10.63 -6.97 -25.61
C GLU A 113 11.20 -5.71 -24.94
N SER A 114 10.58 -4.54 -25.12
CA SER A 114 11.09 -3.29 -24.56
C SER A 114 11.06 -3.27 -23.03
N GLU A 115 12.15 -2.78 -22.42
CA GLU A 115 12.22 -2.53 -20.97
C GLU A 115 11.13 -1.56 -20.52
N LEU A 116 10.74 -0.62 -21.39
CA LEU A 116 9.66 0.33 -21.14
C LEU A 116 8.32 -0.36 -20.89
N LEU A 117 7.99 -1.43 -21.64
CA LEU A 117 6.77 -2.19 -21.43
C LEU A 117 6.77 -2.89 -20.07
N LEU A 118 7.91 -3.47 -19.68
CA LEU A 118 8.06 -4.10 -18.37
C LEU A 118 7.98 -3.06 -17.24
N GLU A 119 8.67 -1.94 -17.36
CA GLU A 119 8.64 -0.82 -16.41
C GLU A 119 7.20 -0.33 -16.20
N THR A 120 6.48 -0.10 -17.31
CA THR A 120 5.09 0.39 -17.26
C THR A 120 4.18 -0.61 -16.58
N ARG A 121 4.30 -1.91 -16.89
CA ARG A 121 3.50 -2.95 -16.22
C ARG A 121 3.77 -3.04 -14.73
N LEU A 122 5.03 -2.92 -14.31
CA LEU A 122 5.38 -2.89 -12.90
C LEU A 122 4.78 -1.65 -12.24
N ALA A 123 4.94 -0.48 -12.86
CA ALA A 123 4.39 0.77 -12.37
C ALA A 123 2.86 0.73 -12.23
N ASP A 124 2.14 0.21 -13.23
CA ASP A 124 0.68 0.10 -13.19
C ASP A 124 0.19 -0.82 -12.08
N VAL A 125 0.83 -1.99 -11.91
CA VAL A 125 0.45 -2.95 -10.85
C VAL A 125 0.66 -2.35 -9.46
N PHE A 126 1.76 -1.62 -9.26
CA PHE A 126 2.06 -1.01 -7.97
C PHE A 126 1.29 0.30 -7.72
N ALA A 127 0.92 1.02 -8.77
CA ALA A 127 0.00 2.14 -8.66
C ALA A 127 -1.40 1.66 -8.27
N ALA A 128 -1.95 0.65 -8.94
CA ALA A 128 -3.26 0.07 -8.61
C ALA A 128 -3.32 -0.45 -7.16
N ALA A 129 -2.23 -1.05 -6.72
CA ALA A 129 -2.00 -1.49 -5.36
C ALA A 129 -2.03 -0.36 -4.32
N LEU A 130 -1.30 0.74 -4.57
CA LEU A 130 -1.28 1.91 -3.69
C LEU A 130 -2.63 2.63 -3.68
N ARG A 131 -3.31 2.69 -4.83
CA ARG A 131 -4.68 3.21 -4.93
C ARG A 131 -5.62 2.41 -4.04
N LEU A 132 -5.56 1.08 -4.11
CA LEU A 132 -6.36 0.21 -3.25
C LEU A 132 -6.05 0.40 -1.76
N ALA A 133 -4.77 0.54 -1.41
CA ALA A 133 -4.36 0.86 -0.05
C ALA A 133 -4.91 2.22 0.41
N ALA A 134 -4.90 3.26 -0.44
CA ALA A 134 -5.46 4.57 -0.13
C ALA A 134 -6.96 4.47 0.20
N TRP A 135 -7.74 3.77 -0.64
CA TRP A 135 -9.16 3.52 -0.36
C TRP A 135 -9.38 2.76 0.95
N ARG A 136 -8.54 1.74 1.23
CA ARG A 136 -8.67 0.96 2.46
C ARG A 136 -8.36 1.80 3.70
N VAL A 137 -7.35 2.65 3.63
CA VAL A 137 -7.01 3.57 4.72
C VAL A 137 -8.15 4.56 4.96
N VAL A 138 -8.76 5.12 3.92
CA VAL A 138 -9.93 6.00 4.09
C VAL A 138 -11.14 5.25 4.67
N ASP A 139 -11.43 4.06 4.15
CA ASP A 139 -12.54 3.24 4.63
C ASP A 139 -12.40 2.88 6.12
N LEU A 140 -11.17 2.54 6.56
CA LEU A 140 -10.86 2.31 7.96
C LEU A 140 -10.90 3.60 8.79
N SER A 141 -10.39 4.70 8.26
CA SER A 141 -10.34 5.98 8.98
C SER A 141 -11.74 6.49 9.31
N LEU A 142 -12.71 6.30 8.40
CA LEU A 142 -14.09 6.71 8.62
C LEU A 142 -14.85 5.83 9.62
N GLN A 143 -14.45 4.58 9.81
CA GLN A 143 -14.97 3.74 10.89
C GLN A 143 -14.52 4.25 12.28
N HIS A 144 -13.48 5.10 12.31
CA HIS A 144 -12.84 5.60 13.53
C HIS A 144 -12.72 7.13 13.50
N TRP A 145 -13.70 7.79 12.90
CA TRP A 145 -13.69 9.22 12.63
C TRP A 145 -13.56 10.06 13.91
N GLU A 146 -14.20 9.64 15.00
CA GLU A 146 -14.15 10.34 16.28
C GLU A 146 -12.74 10.34 16.88
N LEU A 147 -12.00 9.25 16.75
CA LEU A 147 -10.61 9.14 17.22
C LEU A 147 -9.72 10.13 16.46
N LEU A 148 -9.80 10.10 15.11
CA LEU A 148 -9.01 10.98 14.25
C LEU A 148 -9.33 12.46 14.48
N SER A 149 -10.60 12.78 14.71
CA SER A 149 -11.03 14.14 15.01
C SER A 149 -10.53 14.62 16.36
N GLY A 150 -10.44 13.72 17.35
CA GLY A 150 -9.87 14.02 18.67
C GLY A 150 -8.37 14.32 18.60
N ASP A 151 -7.66 13.60 17.75
CA ASP A 151 -6.20 13.74 17.56
C ASP A 151 -5.81 14.85 16.56
N GLY A 152 -6.78 15.46 15.87
CA GLY A 152 -6.54 16.53 14.90
C GLY A 152 -6.09 16.05 13.51
N GLU A 153 -6.09 14.73 13.27
CA GLU A 153 -5.62 14.11 12.02
C GLU A 153 -6.71 14.04 10.93
N GLN A 154 -7.93 14.53 11.22
CA GLN A 154 -9.10 14.38 10.33
C GLN A 154 -8.95 15.07 8.95
N ASP A 155 -8.05 16.05 8.87
CA ASP A 155 -7.76 16.85 7.67
C ASP A 155 -6.43 16.45 6.99
N GLU A 156 -5.78 15.39 7.48
CA GLU A 156 -4.52 14.90 6.93
C GLU A 156 -4.72 13.80 5.88
N VAL A 157 -3.68 13.61 5.03
CA VAL A 157 -3.55 12.43 4.17
C VAL A 157 -2.83 11.35 4.99
N LEU A 158 -3.60 10.49 5.65
CA LEU A 158 -3.05 9.47 6.54
C LEU A 158 -2.02 8.59 5.83
N LEU A 159 -0.97 8.20 6.57
CA LEU A 159 0.15 7.35 6.11
C LEU A 159 1.02 7.92 4.98
N GLU A 160 0.72 9.09 4.41
CA GLU A 160 1.52 9.71 3.35
C GLU A 160 2.97 9.93 3.79
N ARG A 161 3.19 10.37 5.04
CA ARG A 161 4.53 10.57 5.61
C ARG A 161 5.39 9.30 5.68
N PHE A 162 4.77 8.12 5.52
CA PHE A 162 5.45 6.82 5.52
C PHE A 162 5.58 6.24 4.11
N LEU A 163 5.35 7.04 3.06
CA LEU A 163 5.70 6.67 1.71
C LEU A 163 7.21 6.92 1.47
N PRO A 164 7.89 6.06 0.68
CA PRO A 164 9.22 6.35 0.19
C PRO A 164 9.22 7.66 -0.60
N ALA A 165 10.10 8.58 -0.20
CA ALA A 165 10.37 9.83 -0.90
C ALA A 165 11.84 9.85 -1.31
N PHE A 166 12.11 10.25 -2.55
CA PHE A 166 13.47 10.40 -3.04
C PHE A 166 13.95 11.82 -2.80
N ASP A 167 15.02 11.96 -2.03
CA ASP A 167 15.75 13.22 -1.90
C ASP A 167 16.78 13.33 -3.03
N ALA A 168 16.50 14.21 -3.98
CA ALA A 168 17.38 14.45 -5.13
C ALA A 168 18.69 15.15 -4.74
N GLU A 169 18.71 15.92 -3.64
CA GLU A 169 19.93 16.60 -3.17
C GLU A 169 20.87 15.62 -2.47
N GLY A 170 20.32 14.77 -1.60
CA GLY A 170 21.07 13.72 -0.91
C GLY A 170 21.33 12.46 -1.74
N GLY A 171 20.61 12.26 -2.85
CA GLY A 171 20.67 11.05 -3.67
C GLY A 171 20.21 9.80 -2.91
N GLN A 172 19.30 9.96 -1.95
CA GLN A 172 18.89 8.89 -1.03
C GLN A 172 17.37 8.83 -0.90
N TRP A 173 16.88 7.62 -0.69
CA TRP A 173 15.48 7.38 -0.36
C TRP A 173 15.25 7.51 1.14
N SER A 174 14.10 8.06 1.52
CA SER A 174 13.59 7.92 2.89
C SER A 174 13.33 6.45 3.23
N ASN A 175 13.25 6.15 4.53
CA ASN A 175 13.07 4.78 5.00
C ASN A 175 11.76 4.69 5.79
N PRO A 176 10.65 4.30 5.14
CA PRO A 176 9.34 4.20 5.79
C PRO A 176 9.30 3.44 7.11
N VAL A 177 10.08 2.37 7.22
CA VAL A 177 10.14 1.57 8.45
C VAL A 177 10.83 2.34 9.56
N GLU A 178 11.91 3.05 9.23
CA GLU A 178 12.60 3.93 10.17
C GLU A 178 11.68 5.08 10.62
N ASP A 179 11.05 5.75 9.66
CA ASP A 179 10.14 6.87 9.92
C ASP A 179 8.96 6.44 10.81
N TYR A 180 8.42 5.23 10.57
CA TYR A 180 7.36 4.66 11.40
C TYR A 180 7.85 4.31 12.81
N LEU A 181 9.01 3.68 12.96
CA LEU A 181 9.58 3.36 14.28
C LEU A 181 9.92 4.64 15.07
N ALA A 182 10.43 5.67 14.39
CA ALA A 182 10.67 6.99 14.97
C ALA A 182 9.35 7.65 15.41
N HIS A 183 8.28 7.53 14.62
CA HIS A 183 6.94 7.98 15.02
C HIS A 183 6.45 7.26 16.29
N LEU A 184 6.59 5.94 16.39
CA LEU A 184 6.24 5.18 17.61
C LEU A 184 7.05 5.67 18.82
N ALA A 185 8.36 5.88 18.64
CA ALA A 185 9.24 6.38 19.71
C ALA A 185 8.86 7.82 20.13
N GLY A 186 8.44 8.65 19.18
CA GLY A 186 7.95 10.00 19.40
C GLY A 186 6.68 10.03 20.25
N MET A 187 5.70 9.17 19.92
CA MET A 187 4.47 9.03 20.73
C MET A 187 4.77 8.66 22.19
N LEU A 188 5.80 7.84 22.41
CA LEU A 188 6.21 7.39 23.74
C LEU A 188 7.12 8.38 24.49
N GLY A 189 7.54 9.47 23.83
CA GLY A 189 8.55 10.39 24.36
C GLY A 189 9.91 9.72 24.61
N CYS A 190 10.20 8.62 23.91
CA CYS A 190 11.43 7.83 24.10
C CYS A 190 12.41 7.90 22.92
N GLY A 191 12.13 8.75 21.92
CA GLY A 191 13.05 9.05 20.83
C GLY A 191 14.09 10.10 21.25
N CYS A 192 15.32 9.95 20.76
CA CYS A 192 16.36 10.98 20.88
C CYS A 192 16.19 11.99 19.72
N PRO A 193 15.93 13.29 19.98
CA PRO A 193 15.79 14.29 18.92
C PRO A 193 17.06 14.44 18.07
N GLU A 194 18.22 14.19 18.68
CA GLU A 194 19.54 14.25 18.03
C GLU A 194 19.91 12.96 17.28
N GLN A 195 19.22 11.85 17.58
CA GLN A 195 19.45 10.53 16.98
C GLN A 195 18.11 9.83 16.72
N PRO A 196 17.30 10.32 15.76
CA PRO A 196 15.98 9.77 15.46
C PRO A 196 16.03 8.32 14.97
N SER A 197 17.21 7.85 14.57
CA SER A 197 17.50 6.49 14.13
C SER A 197 17.83 5.52 15.27
N ASP A 198 17.91 5.99 16.52
CA ASP A 198 18.16 5.15 17.70
C ASP A 198 16.84 4.50 18.18
N CYS A 199 16.74 3.19 17.95
CA CYS A 199 15.60 2.38 18.38
C CYS A 199 15.71 1.90 19.85
N SER A 200 16.75 2.31 20.60
CA SER A 200 17.02 1.79 21.94
C SER A 200 15.89 2.04 22.94
N GLY A 201 15.26 3.22 22.90
CA GLY A 201 14.10 3.56 23.74
C GLY A 201 12.90 2.66 23.46
N LEU A 202 12.55 2.50 22.17
CA LEU A 202 11.46 1.63 21.74
C LEU A 202 11.75 0.15 22.06
N ALA A 203 13.01 -0.29 21.90
CA ALA A 203 13.45 -1.64 22.25
C ALA A 203 13.28 -1.94 23.74
N ARG A 204 13.60 -0.98 24.63
CA ARG A 204 13.38 -1.11 26.08
C ARG A 204 11.89 -1.19 26.42
N VAL A 205 11.05 -0.34 25.82
CA VAL A 205 9.59 -0.39 26.01
C VAL A 205 9.05 -1.75 25.59
N TRP A 206 9.52 -2.27 24.46
CA TRP A 206 9.08 -3.57 23.96
C TRP A 206 9.58 -4.76 24.78
N ALA A 207 10.83 -4.72 25.25
CA ALA A 207 11.38 -5.75 26.12
C ALA A 207 10.71 -5.78 27.50
N GLY A 208 10.29 -4.62 28.00
CA GLY A 208 9.81 -4.46 29.38
C GLY A 208 10.92 -4.79 30.38
N GLU A 209 10.54 -5.02 31.65
CA GLU A 209 11.50 -5.19 32.75
C GLU A 209 12.24 -6.54 32.75
N ARG A 210 11.81 -7.52 31.94
CA ARG A 210 12.23 -8.93 32.06
C ARG A 210 12.82 -9.55 30.79
N ALA A 211 12.86 -8.84 29.66
CA ALA A 211 13.37 -9.39 28.40
C ALA A 211 14.63 -8.66 27.91
N ASP A 212 15.34 -9.31 26.99
CA ASP A 212 16.57 -8.77 26.39
C ASP A 212 16.27 -7.62 25.42
N ALA A 213 16.50 -6.38 25.89
CA ALA A 213 16.36 -5.17 25.08
C ALA A 213 17.33 -5.15 23.88
N GLN A 214 18.51 -5.75 24.00
CA GLN A 214 19.49 -5.79 22.92
C GLN A 214 19.00 -6.67 21.76
N ALA A 215 18.36 -7.80 22.07
CA ALA A 215 17.72 -8.64 21.05
C ALA A 215 16.59 -7.91 20.31
N ARG A 216 15.80 -7.09 21.03
CA ARG A 216 14.74 -6.26 20.42
C ARG A 216 15.32 -5.17 19.53
N GLU A 217 16.36 -4.50 19.99
CA GLU A 217 17.06 -3.47 19.22
C GLU A 217 17.65 -4.04 17.93
N HIS A 218 18.30 -5.22 18.00
CA HIS A 218 18.83 -5.90 16.81
C HIS A 218 17.73 -6.24 15.80
N LEU A 219 16.56 -6.66 16.30
CA LEU A 219 15.42 -7.01 15.45
C LEU A 219 14.80 -5.77 14.77
N LEU A 220 14.64 -4.67 15.51
CA LEU A 220 14.20 -3.38 14.94
C LEU A 220 15.19 -2.89 13.87
N GLY A 221 16.49 -3.02 14.14
CA GLY A 221 17.54 -2.72 13.16
C GLY A 221 17.45 -3.59 11.89
N ALA A 222 17.15 -4.88 12.03
CA ALA A 222 16.98 -5.79 10.89
C ALA A 222 15.76 -5.43 10.02
N TRP A 223 14.66 -5.00 10.63
CA TRP A 223 13.47 -4.51 9.92
C TRP A 223 13.76 -3.22 9.17
N ARG A 224 14.38 -2.24 9.85
CA ARG A 224 14.81 -0.97 9.25
C ARG A 224 15.66 -1.20 8.00
N GLN A 225 16.62 -2.11 8.08
CA GLN A 225 17.55 -2.43 6.98
C GLN A 225 16.93 -3.31 5.90
N GLY A 226 15.69 -3.79 6.07
CA GLY A 226 15.05 -4.72 5.14
C GLY A 226 15.70 -6.10 5.06
N ARG A 227 16.56 -6.46 6.02
CA ARG A 227 17.22 -7.78 6.06
C ARG A 227 16.23 -8.89 6.39
N ARG A 228 15.14 -8.55 7.09
CA ARG A 228 14.09 -9.49 7.49
C ARG A 228 12.73 -8.79 7.48
N ARG A 229 11.72 -9.43 6.89
CA ARG A 229 10.31 -9.01 7.03
C ARG A 229 9.82 -9.31 8.45
N ALA A 230 9.07 -8.40 9.02
CA ALA A 230 8.49 -8.49 10.33
C ALA A 230 7.32 -9.49 10.32
N ASP A 231 7.38 -10.48 11.21
CA ASP A 231 6.27 -11.42 11.35
C ASP A 231 5.10 -10.78 12.11
N ALA A 232 3.88 -11.16 11.74
CA ALA A 232 2.66 -10.58 12.28
C ALA A 232 2.57 -10.62 13.82
N ARG A 233 3.06 -11.72 14.43
CA ARG A 233 3.01 -11.91 15.89
C ARG A 233 3.98 -10.96 16.59
N THR A 234 5.17 -10.81 16.04
CA THR A 234 6.20 -9.93 16.59
C THR A 234 5.82 -8.46 16.45
N VAL A 235 5.26 -8.04 15.31
CA VAL A 235 4.70 -6.68 15.14
C VAL A 235 3.59 -6.43 16.15
N ALA A 236 2.64 -7.35 16.30
CA ALA A 236 1.59 -7.24 17.31
C ALA A 236 2.15 -7.15 18.74
N GLY A 237 3.23 -7.88 19.03
CA GLY A 237 3.95 -7.79 20.30
C GLY A 237 4.51 -6.39 20.57
N LEU A 238 5.12 -5.75 19.55
CA LEU A 238 5.60 -4.38 19.64
C LEU A 238 4.44 -3.41 19.88
N MET A 239 3.39 -3.46 19.06
CA MET A 239 2.26 -2.52 19.19
C MET A 239 1.54 -2.67 20.53
N ASN A 240 1.43 -3.88 21.06
CA ASN A 240 0.92 -4.11 22.41
C ASN A 240 1.77 -3.41 23.48
N ALA A 241 3.09 -3.46 23.37
CA ALA A 241 3.97 -2.80 24.34
C ALA A 241 3.87 -1.27 24.25
N VAL A 242 3.78 -0.73 23.03
CA VAL A 242 3.56 0.70 22.77
C VAL A 242 2.24 1.15 23.41
N LEU A 243 1.13 0.47 23.11
CA LEU A 243 -0.20 0.84 23.62
C LEU A 243 -0.28 0.75 25.14
N ARG A 244 0.25 -0.32 25.76
CA ARG A 244 0.28 -0.42 27.24
C ARG A 244 1.01 0.75 27.88
N ARG A 245 2.06 1.25 27.23
CA ARG A 245 2.85 2.37 27.74
C ARG A 245 2.13 3.69 27.55
N LEU A 246 1.47 3.91 26.42
CA LEU A 246 0.67 5.12 26.13
C LEU A 246 -0.54 5.24 27.05
N LEU A 247 -1.26 4.14 27.26
CA LEU A 247 -2.54 4.10 27.98
C LEU A 247 -2.36 3.89 29.50
N GLY A 248 -1.12 3.95 29.99
CA GLY A 248 -0.82 3.99 31.43
C GLY A 248 -1.16 2.73 32.23
N GLY A 249 -1.33 1.56 31.59
CA GLY A 249 -1.60 0.29 32.28
C GLY A 249 -2.84 0.26 33.19
N GLY A 250 -3.79 1.19 33.02
CA GLY A 250 -4.97 1.32 33.87
C GLY A 250 -6.11 0.39 33.47
N GLU A 251 -6.74 -0.25 34.44
CA GLU A 251 -7.88 -1.20 34.33
C GLU A 251 -9.20 -0.57 33.82
N GLY A 252 -9.15 0.55 33.09
CA GLY A 252 -10.34 1.37 32.76
C GLY A 252 -10.80 1.35 31.30
N GLU A 253 -9.99 0.86 30.36
CA GLU A 253 -10.35 0.87 28.93
C GLU A 253 -10.99 -0.45 28.49
N ALA A 254 -12.05 -0.33 27.69
CA ALA A 254 -12.74 -1.50 27.16
C ALA A 254 -11.75 -2.34 26.32
N PRO A 255 -11.69 -3.67 26.53
CA PRO A 255 -10.78 -4.55 25.78
C PRO A 255 -10.87 -4.43 24.25
N GLY A 256 -11.99 -3.90 23.72
CA GLY A 256 -12.21 -3.67 22.30
C GLY A 256 -11.39 -2.52 21.72
N ASP A 257 -11.22 -1.41 22.44
CA ASP A 257 -10.55 -0.21 21.93
C ASP A 257 -9.05 -0.45 21.78
N LEU A 258 -8.44 -1.13 22.76
CA LEU A 258 -7.05 -1.60 22.71
C LEU A 258 -6.79 -2.57 21.55
N ALA A 259 -7.72 -3.49 21.28
CA ALA A 259 -7.58 -4.45 20.19
C ALA A 259 -7.59 -3.75 18.82
N LEU A 260 -8.43 -2.73 18.69
CA LEU A 260 -8.57 -1.91 17.49
C LEU A 260 -7.36 -1.00 17.26
N SER A 261 -6.94 -0.21 18.26
CA SER A 261 -5.73 0.63 18.14
C SER A 261 -4.50 -0.19 17.78
N ARG A 262 -4.41 -1.42 18.33
CA ARG A 262 -3.35 -2.38 17.97
C ARG A 262 -3.43 -2.79 16.51
N GLN A 263 -4.63 -3.04 16.00
CA GLN A 263 -4.84 -3.39 14.60
C GLN A 263 -4.38 -2.24 13.69
N LEU A 264 -4.81 -1.00 13.96
CA LEU A 264 -4.43 0.17 13.17
C LEU A 264 -2.92 0.41 13.15
N LEU A 265 -2.24 0.30 14.30
CA LEU A 265 -0.78 0.41 14.37
C LEU A 265 -0.08 -0.72 13.60
N CYS A 266 -0.60 -1.94 13.70
CA CYS A 266 -0.06 -3.08 12.95
C CYS A 266 -0.21 -2.91 11.44
N GLU A 267 -1.38 -2.48 10.98
CA GLU A 267 -1.66 -2.25 9.56
C GLU A 267 -0.81 -1.09 9.01
N SER A 268 -0.67 0.00 9.77
CA SER A 268 0.17 1.15 9.40
C SER A 268 1.66 0.77 9.30
N PHE A 269 2.18 -0.01 10.26
CA PHE A 269 3.56 -0.52 10.18
C PHE A 269 3.76 -1.40 8.94
N ARG A 270 2.81 -2.28 8.66
CA ARG A 270 2.89 -3.17 7.49
C ARG A 270 2.80 -2.41 6.17
N PHE A 271 1.98 -1.36 6.10
CA PHE A 271 1.94 -0.44 4.96
C PHE A 271 3.33 0.17 4.72
N ALA A 272 3.96 0.73 5.76
CA ALA A 272 5.30 1.31 5.68
C ALA A 272 6.35 0.27 5.25
N GLU A 273 6.35 -0.91 5.87
CA GLU A 273 7.26 -2.01 5.52
C GLU A 273 7.09 -2.46 4.06
N SER A 274 5.85 -2.58 3.61
CA SER A 274 5.52 -2.97 2.24
C SER A 274 5.97 -1.94 1.22
N CYS A 275 5.82 -0.65 1.51
CA CYS A 275 6.32 0.42 0.64
C CYS A 275 7.86 0.43 0.59
N ALA A 276 8.53 0.25 1.73
CA ALA A 276 9.99 0.12 1.78
C ALA A 276 10.50 -1.11 1.01
N TYR A 277 9.82 -2.25 1.14
CA TYR A 277 10.14 -3.45 0.38
C TYR A 277 9.94 -3.26 -1.12
N LEU A 278 8.85 -2.60 -1.50
CA LEU A 278 8.52 -2.29 -2.89
C LEU A 278 9.60 -1.42 -3.52
N GLN A 279 9.93 -0.29 -2.90
CA GLN A 279 10.97 0.65 -3.37
C GLN A 279 12.30 -0.10 -3.62
N ARG A 280 12.78 -0.88 -2.63
CA ARG A 280 14.02 -1.65 -2.77
C ARG A 280 13.96 -2.72 -3.85
N THR A 281 12.77 -3.28 -4.09
CA THR A 281 12.59 -4.31 -5.12
C THR A 281 12.62 -3.69 -6.50
N LEU A 282 11.94 -2.55 -6.70
CA LEU A 282 11.99 -1.79 -7.94
C LEU A 282 13.40 -1.28 -8.27
N GLY A 283 14.12 -0.76 -7.28
CA GLY A 283 15.51 -0.35 -7.46
C GLY A 283 16.44 -1.52 -7.83
N ARG A 284 16.24 -2.71 -7.22
CA ARG A 284 16.99 -3.93 -7.60
C ARG A 284 16.65 -4.44 -9.01
N LEU A 285 15.46 -4.13 -9.51
CA LEU A 285 15.05 -4.41 -10.89
C LEU A 285 15.58 -3.36 -11.88
N GLY A 286 16.33 -2.36 -11.43
CA GLY A 286 16.95 -1.33 -12.27
C GLY A 286 16.03 -0.17 -12.64
N MET A 287 14.85 -0.05 -12.03
CA MET A 287 13.95 1.07 -12.29
C MET A 287 14.55 2.38 -11.76
N ALA A 288 14.48 3.44 -12.57
CA ALA A 288 15.02 4.76 -12.21
C ALA A 288 14.27 5.38 -11.03
N ASP A 289 14.97 6.14 -10.18
CA ASP A 289 14.39 6.70 -8.95
C ASP A 289 13.16 7.58 -9.22
N GLY A 290 13.20 8.38 -10.29
CA GLY A 290 12.06 9.19 -10.72
C GLY A 290 10.82 8.35 -11.09
N ALA A 291 11.01 7.23 -11.80
CA ALA A 291 9.92 6.33 -12.15
C ALA A 291 9.33 5.62 -10.92
N ILE A 292 10.18 5.29 -9.93
CA ILE A 292 9.71 4.75 -8.64
C ILE A 292 8.91 5.81 -7.89
N ALA A 293 9.36 7.07 -7.86
CA ALA A 293 8.66 8.16 -7.18
C ALA A 293 7.28 8.44 -7.79
N GLU A 294 7.14 8.36 -9.11
CA GLU A 294 5.86 8.49 -9.81
C GLU A 294 4.81 7.47 -9.34
N ILE A 295 5.24 6.24 -9.01
CA ILE A 295 4.34 5.19 -8.49
C ILE A 295 3.79 5.61 -7.12
N PHE A 296 4.64 6.08 -6.21
CA PHE A 296 4.19 6.49 -4.87
C PHE A 296 3.35 7.77 -4.87
N ALA A 297 3.56 8.66 -5.84
CA ALA A 297 2.82 9.90 -5.98
C ALA A 297 1.31 9.71 -6.22
N VAL A 298 0.86 8.53 -6.68
CA VAL A 298 -0.58 8.26 -6.92
C VAL A 298 -1.39 8.22 -5.62
N TYR A 299 -0.74 7.93 -4.47
CA TYR A 299 -1.42 7.70 -3.21
C TYR A 299 -2.24 8.91 -2.74
N ARG A 300 -1.63 10.10 -2.72
CA ARG A 300 -2.27 11.35 -2.23
C ARG A 300 -3.54 11.67 -3.03
N GLY A 301 -3.43 11.60 -4.36
CA GLY A 301 -4.55 11.87 -5.26
C GLY A 301 -5.69 10.87 -5.09
N GLU A 302 -5.36 9.58 -4.96
CA GLU A 302 -6.39 8.56 -4.75
C GLU A 302 -7.02 8.64 -3.37
N TYR A 303 -6.24 8.94 -2.33
CA TYR A 303 -6.74 9.15 -0.97
C TYR A 303 -7.80 10.25 -0.95
N ARG A 304 -7.54 11.38 -1.61
CA ARG A 304 -8.50 12.49 -1.73
C ARG A 304 -9.76 12.10 -2.50
N ARG A 305 -9.60 11.33 -3.58
CA ARG A 305 -10.73 10.80 -4.34
C ARG A 305 -11.61 9.92 -3.46
N ALA A 306 -11.01 8.99 -2.70
CA ALA A 306 -11.72 8.14 -1.77
C ALA A 306 -12.43 8.96 -0.68
N ARG A 307 -11.74 9.94 -0.07
CA ARG A 307 -12.32 10.88 0.91
C ARG A 307 -13.56 11.60 0.37
N ALA A 308 -13.49 12.11 -0.85
CA ALA A 308 -14.61 12.76 -1.51
C ALA A 308 -15.77 11.78 -1.78
N ALA A 309 -15.46 10.59 -2.30
CA ALA A 309 -16.45 9.55 -2.60
C ALA A 309 -17.18 9.03 -1.35
N LEU A 310 -16.48 9.00 -0.20
CA LEU A 310 -17.03 8.55 1.07
C LEU A 310 -17.60 9.72 1.92
N GLY A 311 -17.81 10.90 1.32
CA GLY A 311 -18.55 12.00 1.93
C GLY A 311 -17.77 12.84 2.95
N ARG A 312 -16.44 12.76 2.98
CA ARG A 312 -15.55 13.54 3.85
C ARG A 312 -14.38 14.15 3.06
N PRO A 313 -14.64 15.02 2.06
CA PRO A 313 -13.58 15.59 1.24
C PRO A 313 -12.58 16.37 2.09
N LEU A 314 -11.29 16.26 1.74
CA LEU A 314 -10.26 17.17 2.25
C LEU A 314 -10.37 18.51 1.52
N ALA A 315 -9.96 19.60 2.16
CA ALA A 315 -9.81 20.89 1.48
C ALA A 315 -8.84 20.72 0.29
N GLU A 316 -9.13 21.39 -0.84
CA GLU A 316 -8.15 21.48 -1.91
C GLU A 316 -6.91 22.20 -1.37
N ASP A 317 -5.71 21.69 -1.68
CA ASP A 317 -4.48 22.42 -1.39
C ASP A 317 -4.63 23.78 -2.08
N GLY A 318 -4.75 24.86 -1.31
CA GLY A 318 -4.83 26.20 -1.86
C GLY A 318 -3.56 26.46 -2.66
N GLY A 319 -3.68 26.37 -3.99
CA GLY A 319 -2.59 26.65 -4.89
C GLY A 319 -2.07 28.06 -4.63
N ALA A 320 -0.81 28.13 -4.20
CA ALA A 320 0.01 29.34 -4.25
C ALA A 320 1.09 29.12 -5.30
#